data_AF-A0A6J4EBZ8-F1
#
_entry.id   AF-A0A6J4EBZ8-F1
#
_cell.length_a   1.000
_cell.length_b   1.000
_cell.length_c   1.000
_cell.angle_alpha   90.00
_cell.angle_beta   90.00
_cell.angle_gamma   90.00
#
_symmetry.space_group_name_H-M   'P 1'
#
loop_
_entity.id
_entity.type
_entity.pdbx_description
1 polymer ?
#
loop_
_entity_poly.entity_id
_entity_poly.type
_entity_poly.pdbx_seq_one_letter_code
_entity_poly.pdbx_strand_id
1 'polypeptide(L)' 'MNKTTVHQLLILLRIIRYADPDRAFAQFMRFTGYVDALHDTGAYEAAALRRIDQLGLNAFAQRQGRG' A
#
# COMPACT_ATOMS: atom_id res chain seq x y z
N MET A 1 -0.53 -9.76 -12.41
CA MET A 1 0.33 -9.50 -11.23
C MET A 1 0.76 -10.83 -10.61
N ASN A 2 2.03 -11.01 -10.23
CA ASN A 2 2.49 -12.29 -9.69
C ASN A 2 2.04 -12.49 -8.23
N LYS A 3 2.00 -13.76 -7.77
CA LYS A 3 1.48 -14.13 -6.44
C LYS A 3 2.29 -13.53 -5.29
N THR A 4 3.61 -13.40 -5.46
CA THR A 4 4.52 -12.84 -4.45
C THR A 4 4.27 -11.35 -4.22
N THR A 5 4.16 -10.57 -5.30
CA THR A 5 3.83 -9.13 -5.27
C THR A 5 2.48 -8.89 -4.62
N VAL A 6 1.45 -9.69 -4.98
CA VAL A 6 0.13 -9.61 -4.34
C VAL A 6 0.24 -9.85 -2.84
N HIS A 7 0.96 -10.89 -2.43
CA HIS A 7 1.13 -11.20 -1.02
C HIS A 7 1.86 -10.09 -0.25
N GLN A 8 2.92 -9.53 -0.82
CA GLN A 8 3.66 -8.40 -0.23
C GLN A 8 2.77 -7.16 -0.07
N LEU A 9 1.97 -6.82 -1.10
CA LEU A 9 1.01 -5.71 -1.02
C LEU A 9 -0.05 -5.93 0.06
N LEU A 10 -0.60 -7.14 0.17
CA LEU A 10 -1.58 -7.47 1.21
C LEU A 10 -0.98 -7.37 2.62
N ILE A 11 0.27 -7.80 2.80
CA ILE A 11 0.98 -7.64 4.08
C ILE A 11 1.15 -6.15 4.41
N LEU A 12 1.61 -5.33 3.47
CA LEU A 12 1.81 -3.89 3.69
C LEU A 12 0.48 -3.18 4.00
N LEU A 13 -0.60 -3.49 3.27
CA LEU A 13 -1.94 -2.98 3.56
C LEU A 13 -2.41 -3.34 4.98
N ARG A 14 -2.16 -4.59 5.40
CA ARG A 14 -2.48 -5.03 6.76
C ARG A 14 -1.67 -4.26 7.79
N ILE A 15 -0.36 -4.11 7.56
CA ILE A 15 0.51 -3.36 8.47
C ILE A 15 0.03 -1.91 8.62
N ILE A 16 -0.32 -1.22 7.54
CA ILE A 16 -0.86 0.15 7.60
C ILE A 16 -2.11 0.22 8.48
N ARG A 17 -3.06 -0.72 8.32
CA ARG A 17 -4.34 -0.71 9.07
C ARG A 17 -4.19 -0.94 10.57
N TYR A 18 -3.14 -1.66 10.99
CA TYR A 18 -2.96 -2.10 12.37
C TYR A 18 -1.71 -1.54 13.05
N ALA A 19 -0.91 -0.72 12.36
CA ALA A 19 0.26 -0.07 12.95
C ALA A 19 -0.14 0.93 14.04
N ASP A 20 0.80 1.19 14.96
CA ASP A 20 0.74 2.32 15.88
C ASP A 20 0.60 3.63 15.10
N PRO A 21 -0.07 4.67 15.66
CA PRO A 21 -0.30 5.93 14.94
C PRO A 21 1.01 6.53 14.41
N ASP A 22 2.06 6.50 15.23
CA ASP A 22 3.39 7.05 14.92
C ASP A 22 4.09 6.28 13.79
N ARG A 23 3.72 5.01 13.59
CA ARG A 23 4.32 4.12 12.58
C ARG A 23 3.47 4.02 11.32
N ALA A 24 2.18 4.30 11.39
CA ALA A 24 1.24 4.14 10.28
C ALA A 24 1.66 4.97 9.05
N PHE A 25 2.15 6.20 9.26
CA PHE A 25 2.62 7.06 8.18
C PHE A 25 3.86 6.49 7.48
N ALA A 26 4.86 6.02 8.24
CA ALA A 26 6.05 5.41 7.68
C ALA A 26 5.72 4.14 6.87
N GLN A 27 4.75 3.34 7.34
CA GLN A 27 4.30 2.14 6.63
C GLN A 27 3.53 2.48 5.35
N PHE A 28 2.74 3.57 5.38
CA PHE A 28 2.08 4.09 4.19
C PHE A 28 3.10 4.58 3.14
N MET A 29 4.10 5.36 3.54
CA MET A 29 5.18 5.80 2.65
C MET A 29 5.97 4.63 2.04
N ARG A 30 6.18 3.56 2.80
CA ARG A 30 6.83 2.34 2.28
C ARG A 30 5.95 1.64 1.24
N PHE A 31 4.64 1.63 1.43
CA PHE A 31 3.70 1.04 0.50
C PHE A 31 3.65 1.82 -0.82
N THR A 32 3.54 3.15 -0.78
CA THR A 32 3.51 3.97 -2.00
C THR A 32 4.81 3.83 -2.79
N GLY A 33 5.97 3.88 -2.12
CA GLY A 33 7.26 3.65 -2.78
C GLY A 33 7.40 2.26 -3.41
N TYR A 34 6.76 1.23 -2.84
CA TYR A 34 6.72 -0.09 -3.46
C TYR A 34 5.82 -0.11 -4.70
N VAL A 35 4.66 0.58 -4.67
CA VAL A 35 3.77 0.71 -5.83
C VAL A 35 4.44 1.48 -6.96
N ASP A 36 5.18 2.55 -6.64
CA ASP A 36 5.96 3.33 -7.62
C ASP A 36 7.03 2.46 -8.28
N ALA A 37 7.77 1.67 -7.50
CA ALA A 37 8.74 0.73 -8.05
C ALA A 37 8.08 -0.29 -9.00
N LEU A 38 6.86 -0.77 -8.68
CA LEU A 38 6.11 -1.65 -9.58
C LEU A 38 5.67 -0.92 -10.87
N HIS A 39 5.34 0.36 -10.78
CA HIS A 39 5.02 1.19 -11.93
C HIS A 39 6.22 1.31 -12.88
N ASP A 40 7.41 1.56 -12.34
CA ASP A 40 8.65 1.72 -13.12
C ASP A 40 9.08 0.45 -13.86
N THR A 41 8.68 -0.74 -13.38
CA THR A 41 8.96 -1.99 -14.11
C THR A 41 8.18 -2.11 -15.41
N GLY A 42 7.08 -1.35 -15.58
CA GLY A 42 6.16 -1.50 -16.72
C GLY A 42 5.46 -2.87 -16.80
N ALA A 43 5.64 -3.74 -15.80
CA ALA A 43 5.16 -5.11 -15.82
C ALA A 43 3.67 -5.26 -15.47
N TYR A 44 3.02 -4.16 -15.05
CA TYR A 44 1.64 -4.14 -14.59
C TYR A 44 0.85 -2.98 -15.19
N GLU A 45 -0.45 -3.22 -15.40
CA GLU A 45 -1.36 -2.18 -15.89
C GLU A 45 -1.44 -0.99 -14.92
N ALA A 46 -1.29 0.22 -15.44
CA ALA A 46 -1.38 1.44 -14.65
C ALA A 46 -2.71 1.56 -13.88
N ALA A 47 -3.83 1.09 -14.46
CA ALA A 47 -5.13 1.08 -13.80
C ALA A 47 -5.16 0.18 -12.56
N ALA A 48 -4.47 -0.97 -12.60
CA ALA A 48 -4.37 -1.88 -11.46
C ALA A 48 -3.53 -1.27 -10.34
N LEU A 49 -2.40 -0.64 -10.68
CA LEU A 49 -1.53 0.03 -9.71
C LEU A 49 -2.22 1.23 -9.04
N ARG A 50 -2.99 2.04 -9.79
CA ARG A 50 -3.81 3.12 -9.21
C ARG A 50 -4.84 2.61 -8.20
N ARG A 51 -5.50 1.47 -8.49
CA ARG A 51 -6.45 0.86 -7.55
C ARG A 51 -5.74 0.40 -6.27
N ILE A 52 -4.53 -0.15 -6.39
CA ILE A 52 -3.72 -0.57 -5.24
C ILE A 52 -3.33 0.65 -4.39
N ASP A 53 -2.84 1.71 -5.03
CA ASP A 53 -2.47 2.95 -4.34
C ASP A 53 -3.65 3.53 -3.53
N GLN A 54 -4.84 3.57 -4.14
CA GLN A 54 -6.06 4.02 -3.48
C GLN A 54 -6.49 3.12 -2.32
N LEU A 55 -6.24 1.81 -2.37
CA LEU A 55 -6.45 0.91 -1.23
C LEU A 55 -5.50 1.22 -0.06
N GLY A 56 -4.26 1.60 -0.36
CA GLY A 56 -3.29 2.06 0.64
C GLY A 56 -3.74 3.34 1.34
N LEU A 57 -4.17 4.33 0.56
CA LEU A 57 -4.70 5.59 1.08
C LEU A 57 -5.91 5.36 1.98
N ASN A 58 -6.87 4.54 1.53
CA ASN A 58 -8.05 4.22 2.31
C ASN A 58 -7.70 3.50 3.62
N ALA A 59 -6.74 2.57 3.58
CA ALA A 59 -6.26 1.87 4.77
C ALA A 59 -5.63 2.85 5.79
N PHE A 60 -4.86 3.82 5.31
CA PHE A 60 -4.25 4.85 6.16
C PHE A 60 -5.28 5.82 6.74
N ALA A 61 -6.22 6.32 5.91
CA ALA A 61 -7.29 7.21 6.35
C ALA A 61 -8.20 6.55 7.41
N GLN A 62 -8.58 5.29 7.19
CA GLN A 62 -9.35 4.50 8.17
C GLN A 62 -8.60 4.34 9.50
N ARG A 63 -7.26 4.29 9.47
CA ARG A 63 -6.45 4.19 10.68
C ARG A 63 -6.37 5.53 11.44
N GLN A 64 -6.28 6.65 10.74
CA GLN A 64 -6.30 7.97 11.36
C GLN A 64 -7.65 8.29 12.01
N GLY A 65 -8.76 7.91 11.39
CA GLY A 65 -10.11 8.09 11.96
C GLY A 65 -10.44 7.19 13.17
N ARG A 66 -9.51 6.38 13.66
CA ARG A 66 -9.64 5.52 14.85
C ARG A 66 -8.89 6.05 16.08
N GLY A 67 -8.19 7.17 15.96
CA GLY A 67 -7.42 7.81 17.04
C GLY A 67 -8.25 8.76 17.87
#